data_AF-A0A2A5M5R6-F1
#
_entry.id   AF-A0A2A5M5R6-F1
#
_cell.length_a   1.000
_cell.length_b   1.000
_cell.length_c   1.000
_cell.angle_alpha   90.00
_cell.angle_beta   90.00
_cell.angle_gamma   90.00
#
_symmetry.space_group_name_H-M   'P 1'
#
loop_
_entity.id
_entity.type
_entity.pdbx_description
1 polymer ?
#
loop_
_entity_poly.entity_id
_entity_poly.type
_entity_poly.pdbx_seq_one_letter_code
_entity_poly.pdbx_strand_id
1 'polypeptide(L)'
;SATSALHLAYTALGIKEKIVLTTPLTFAATANAALIAGAKVEFIDIKNDGNIDEKKLEARLLKDSKNIGAISVVDFGGNSVEIDEISSLAKKYNIPLIDDASHALGALYKSEKVGKKADLSIFSFHPVKPITTFEGGAVVSDNEEL
;
A
#
# COMPACT_ATOMS: atom_id res chain seq x y z
N SER A 1 15.44 -3.58 2.90
CA SER A 1 14.80 -3.49 1.57
C SER A 1 13.34 -3.06 1.73
N ALA A 2 12.64 -2.70 0.65
CA ALA A 2 11.21 -2.38 0.72
C ALA A 2 10.34 -3.54 1.22
N THR A 3 10.71 -4.80 0.94
CA THR A 3 10.02 -5.98 1.49
C THR A 3 10.07 -6.00 3.03
N SER A 4 11.22 -5.67 3.62
CA SER A 4 11.35 -5.56 5.09
C SER A 4 10.51 -4.40 5.64
N ALA A 5 10.45 -3.28 4.91
CA ALA A 5 9.65 -2.12 5.27
C ALA A 5 8.13 -2.43 5.24
N LEU A 6 7.64 -3.09 4.19
CA LEU A 6 6.27 -3.61 4.11
C LEU A 6 5.97 -4.56 5.29
N HIS A 7 6.86 -5.52 5.55
CA HIS A 7 6.66 -6.47 6.64
C HIS A 7 6.60 -5.79 8.01
N LEU A 8 7.45 -4.78 8.24
CA LEU A 8 7.42 -3.96 9.44
C LEU A 8 6.09 -3.19 9.56
N ALA A 9 5.66 -2.51 8.49
CA ALA A 9 4.39 -1.77 8.46
C ALA A 9 3.19 -2.68 8.79
N TYR A 10 3.11 -3.85 8.16
CA TYR A 10 2.06 -4.83 8.45
C TYR A 10 2.11 -5.32 9.91
N THR A 11 3.30 -5.61 10.43
CA THR A 11 3.46 -6.07 11.81
C THR A 11 3.07 -4.99 12.82
N ALA A 12 3.46 -3.74 12.57
CA ALA A 12 3.12 -2.58 13.42
C ALA A 12 1.60 -2.36 13.49
N LEU A 13 0.89 -2.55 12.37
CA LEU A 13 -0.57 -2.47 12.32
C LEU A 13 -1.30 -3.66 12.95
N GLY A 14 -0.59 -4.71 13.39
CA GLY A 14 -1.19 -5.86 14.06
C GLY A 14 -2.19 -6.64 13.18
N ILE A 15 -1.90 -6.78 11.87
CA ILE A 15 -2.84 -7.37 10.89
C ILE A 15 -2.95 -8.90 10.94
N LYS A 16 -2.30 -9.58 11.88
CA LYS A 16 -2.31 -11.04 11.97
C LYS A 16 -3.75 -11.58 12.00
N GLU A 17 -4.02 -12.63 11.22
CA GLU A 17 -5.34 -13.25 11.02
C GLU A 17 -6.41 -12.36 10.36
N LYS A 18 -6.07 -11.12 9.97
CA LYS A 18 -6.93 -10.22 9.20
C LYS A 18 -6.67 -10.36 7.69
N ILE A 19 -7.42 -9.60 6.89
CA ILE A 19 -7.30 -9.54 5.44
C ILE A 19 -6.60 -8.23 5.03
N VAL A 20 -5.59 -8.33 4.17
CA VAL A 20 -5.02 -7.19 3.43
C VAL A 20 -5.62 -7.17 2.04
N LEU A 21 -6.24 -6.04 1.68
CA LEU A 21 -6.67 -5.79 0.31
C LEU A 21 -5.51 -5.19 -0.49
N THR A 22 -5.16 -5.77 -1.62
CA THR A 22 -4.16 -5.21 -2.54
C THR A 22 -4.48 -5.56 -3.99
N THR A 23 -3.61 -5.23 -4.93
CA THR A 23 -3.78 -5.51 -6.37
C THR A 23 -3.01 -6.75 -6.82
N PRO A 24 -3.51 -7.53 -7.79
CA PRO A 24 -2.76 -8.64 -8.38
C PRO A 24 -1.63 -8.15 -9.31
N LEU A 25 -1.72 -6.92 -9.82
CA LEU A 25 -0.67 -6.31 -10.62
C LEU A 25 0.26 -5.48 -9.72
N THR A 26 1.24 -6.16 -9.14
CA THR A 26 2.31 -5.57 -8.31
C THR A 26 3.55 -6.48 -8.32
N PHE A 27 4.62 -6.05 -7.66
CA PHE A 27 5.69 -6.98 -7.28
C PHE A 27 5.25 -7.86 -6.11
N ALA A 28 5.64 -9.14 -6.10
CA ALA A 28 5.19 -10.13 -5.13
C ALA A 28 5.44 -9.74 -3.65
N ALA A 29 6.39 -8.82 -3.39
CA ALA A 29 6.70 -8.35 -2.04
C ALA A 29 5.49 -7.78 -1.29
N THR A 30 4.62 -7.00 -1.95
CA THR A 30 3.45 -6.36 -1.31
C THR A 30 2.56 -7.40 -0.62
N ALA A 31 2.22 -8.48 -1.34
CA ALA A 31 1.40 -9.58 -0.83
C ALA A 31 2.19 -10.52 0.08
N ASN A 32 3.43 -10.89 -0.30
CA ASN A 32 4.24 -11.83 0.48
C ASN A 32 4.57 -11.29 1.88
N ALA A 33 4.85 -9.99 2.01
CA ALA A 33 5.11 -9.39 3.31
C ALA A 33 3.87 -9.44 4.23
N ALA A 34 2.65 -9.28 3.69
CA ALA A 34 1.42 -9.45 4.44
C ALA A 34 1.20 -10.90 4.89
N LEU A 35 1.47 -11.86 4.00
CA LEU A 35 1.41 -13.29 4.31
C LEU A 35 2.41 -13.67 5.42
N ILE A 36 3.64 -13.15 5.36
CA ILE A 36 4.67 -13.37 6.39
C ILE A 36 4.22 -12.77 7.74
N ALA A 37 3.54 -11.63 7.74
CA ALA A 37 2.93 -11.02 8.93
C ALA A 37 1.70 -11.80 9.47
N GLY A 38 1.32 -12.92 8.83
CA GLY A 38 0.24 -13.80 9.27
C GLY A 38 -1.16 -13.34 8.84
N ALA A 39 -1.26 -12.44 7.87
CA ALA A 39 -2.53 -12.03 7.27
C ALA A 39 -2.92 -12.92 6.08
N LYS A 40 -4.19 -12.82 5.67
CA LYS A 40 -4.66 -13.28 4.35
C LYS A 40 -4.59 -12.13 3.35
N VAL A 41 -4.39 -12.45 2.08
CA VAL A 41 -4.41 -11.45 1.00
C VAL A 41 -5.65 -11.68 0.14
N GLU A 42 -6.38 -10.61 -0.12
CA GLU A 42 -7.44 -10.58 -1.12
C GLU A 42 -7.10 -9.55 -2.19
N PHE A 43 -7.29 -9.94 -3.45
CA PHE A 43 -6.96 -9.10 -4.59
C PHE A 43 -8.18 -8.30 -5.07
N ILE A 44 -7.97 -7.01 -5.23
CA ILE A 44 -8.86 -6.08 -5.93
C ILE A 44 -8.27 -5.84 -7.32
N ASP A 45 -9.10 -6.02 -8.33
CA ASP A 45 -8.68 -5.86 -9.72
C ASP A 45 -8.33 -4.40 -10.06
N ILE A 46 -7.66 -4.21 -11.19
CA ILE A 46 -7.07 -2.94 -11.61
C ILE A 46 -7.90 -2.20 -12.66
N LYS A 47 -7.52 -0.94 -12.89
CA LYS A 47 -7.89 -0.15 -14.08
C LYS A 47 -6.84 -0.33 -15.17
N ASN A 48 -7.08 0.29 -16.33
CA ASN A 48 -6.18 0.25 -17.49
C ASN A 48 -4.82 0.94 -17.24
N ASP A 49 -4.71 1.76 -16.20
CA ASP A 49 -3.46 2.42 -15.79
C ASP A 49 -2.56 1.52 -14.93
N GLY A 50 -3.00 0.30 -14.63
CA GLY A 50 -2.28 -0.67 -13.80
C GLY A 50 -2.51 -0.53 -12.30
N ASN A 51 -3.18 0.53 -11.86
CA ASN A 51 -3.47 0.79 -10.46
C ASN A 51 -4.79 0.13 -10.03
N ILE A 52 -4.93 -0.09 -8.73
CA ILE A 52 -6.14 -0.65 -8.12
C ILE A 52 -7.39 0.13 -8.54
N ASP A 53 -8.49 -0.58 -8.82
CA ASP A 53 -9.78 0.02 -9.14
C ASP A 53 -10.54 0.38 -7.85
N GLU A 54 -10.62 1.68 -7.57
CA GLU A 54 -11.27 2.25 -6.40
C GLU A 54 -12.75 1.88 -6.28
N LYS A 55 -13.46 1.67 -7.40
CA LYS A 55 -14.87 1.26 -7.39
C LYS A 55 -15.02 -0.19 -6.99
N LYS A 56 -14.10 -1.06 -7.45
CA LYS A 56 -14.07 -2.47 -7.04
C LYS A 56 -13.64 -2.60 -5.57
N LEU A 57 -12.72 -1.75 -5.11
CA LEU A 57 -12.36 -1.65 -3.70
C LEU A 57 -13.59 -1.26 -2.85
N GLU A 58 -14.31 -0.20 -3.22
CA GLU A 58 -15.52 0.20 -2.49
C GLU A 58 -16.57 -0.91 -2.48
N ALA A 59 -16.82 -1.55 -3.63
CA ALA A 59 -17.76 -2.68 -3.71
C ALA A 59 -17.36 -3.83 -2.77
N ARG A 60 -16.06 -4.13 -2.66
CA ARG A 60 -15.56 -5.14 -1.72
C ARG A 60 -15.76 -4.72 -0.26
N LEU A 61 -15.50 -3.46 0.08
CA LEU A 61 -15.67 -2.94 1.43
C LEU A 61 -17.14 -2.88 1.87
N LEU A 62 -18.05 -2.54 0.94
CA LEU A 62 -19.49 -2.56 1.16
C LEU A 62 -20.03 -3.94 1.49
N LYS A 63 -19.44 -5.00 0.90
CA LYS A 63 -19.85 -6.38 1.17
C LYS A 63 -19.50 -6.83 2.59
N ASP A 64 -18.27 -6.57 3.03
CA ASP A 64 -17.81 -6.81 4.40
C ASP A 64 -16.46 -6.13 4.66
N SER A 65 -16.41 -5.23 5.65
CA SER A 65 -15.19 -4.54 6.06
C SER A 65 -14.64 -4.99 7.41
N LYS A 66 -15.35 -5.86 8.16
CA LYS A 66 -15.04 -6.14 9.58
C LYS A 66 -13.69 -6.80 9.81
N ASN A 67 -13.28 -7.67 8.89
CA ASN A 67 -12.03 -8.42 9.01
C ASN A 67 -10.88 -7.85 8.16
N ILE A 68 -11.04 -6.64 7.62
CA ILE A 68 -9.98 -5.98 6.85
C ILE A 68 -9.00 -5.36 7.85
N GLY A 69 -7.72 -5.76 7.76
CA GLY A 69 -6.64 -5.24 8.59
C GLY A 69 -5.91 -4.06 7.97
N ALA A 70 -5.82 -4.02 6.64
CA ALA A 70 -5.23 -2.91 5.91
C ALA A 70 -5.69 -2.92 4.43
N ILE A 71 -5.61 -1.76 3.80
CA ILE A 71 -5.62 -1.61 2.34
C ILE A 71 -4.19 -1.26 1.95
N SER A 72 -3.53 -2.10 1.15
CA SER A 72 -2.19 -1.82 0.62
C SER A 72 -2.30 -1.54 -0.87
N VAL A 73 -2.13 -0.28 -1.24
CA VAL A 73 -2.10 0.17 -2.64
C VAL A 73 -0.68 0.22 -3.16
N VAL A 74 -0.53 0.26 -4.48
CA VAL A 74 0.76 0.25 -5.15
C VAL A 74 0.71 1.30 -6.25
N ASP A 75 1.65 2.24 -6.22
CA ASP A 75 1.82 3.21 -7.31
C ASP A 75 2.54 2.54 -8.48
N PHE A 76 1.79 1.76 -9.26
CA PHE A 76 2.36 0.86 -10.24
C PHE A 76 3.09 1.63 -11.34
N GLY A 77 4.30 1.17 -11.69
CA GLY A 77 5.14 1.84 -12.70
C GLY A 77 5.53 3.29 -12.34
N GLY A 78 5.36 3.72 -11.08
CA GLY A 78 5.57 5.11 -10.67
C GLY A 78 4.37 6.03 -10.91
N ASN A 79 3.25 5.47 -11.40
CA ASN A 79 1.99 6.20 -11.54
C ASN A 79 1.22 6.17 -10.22
N SER A 80 0.92 7.35 -9.67
CA SER A 80 0.17 7.46 -8.41
C SER A 80 -1.22 6.82 -8.54
N VAL A 81 -1.66 6.11 -7.51
CA VAL A 81 -3.07 5.72 -7.38
C VAL A 81 -3.97 6.94 -7.18
N GLU A 82 -5.29 6.77 -7.31
CA GLU A 82 -6.29 7.79 -6.93
C GLU A 82 -6.40 7.90 -5.41
N ILE A 83 -5.33 8.40 -4.79
CA ILE A 83 -5.10 8.31 -3.34
C ILE A 83 -6.11 9.12 -2.53
N ASP A 84 -6.69 10.20 -3.08
CA ASP A 84 -7.74 10.97 -2.39
C ASP A 84 -9.00 10.11 -2.18
N GLU A 85 -9.43 9.37 -3.20
CA GLU A 85 -10.62 8.54 -3.14
C GLU A 85 -10.38 7.33 -2.23
N ILE A 86 -9.23 6.67 -2.39
CA ILE A 86 -8.85 5.51 -1.59
C ILE A 86 -8.65 5.89 -0.11
N SER A 87 -7.98 7.00 0.19
CA SER A 87 -7.82 7.52 1.57
C SER A 87 -9.17 7.84 2.20
N SER A 88 -10.09 8.42 1.43
CA SER A 88 -11.46 8.70 1.89
C SER A 88 -12.23 7.41 2.22
N LEU A 89 -12.11 6.38 1.38
CA LEU A 89 -12.69 5.05 1.64
C LEU A 89 -12.08 4.40 2.89
N ALA A 90 -10.75 4.39 2.99
CA ALA A 90 -10.03 3.82 4.13
C ALA A 90 -10.48 4.46 5.46
N LYS A 91 -10.57 5.80 5.50
CA LYS A 91 -11.08 6.56 6.65
C LYS A 91 -12.55 6.25 6.97
N LYS A 92 -13.42 6.18 5.95
CA LYS A 92 -14.85 5.85 6.10
C LYS A 92 -15.06 4.51 6.82
N TYR A 93 -14.20 3.53 6.56
CA TYR A 93 -14.28 2.20 7.19
C TYR A 93 -13.32 2.00 8.36
N ASN A 94 -12.55 3.02 8.74
CA ASN A 94 -11.52 2.96 9.78
C ASN A 94 -10.50 1.82 9.55
N ILE A 95 -10.02 1.72 8.31
CA ILE A 95 -9.03 0.72 7.88
C ILE A 95 -7.72 1.45 7.57
N PRO A 96 -6.57 1.02 8.13
CA PRO A 96 -5.27 1.57 7.79
C PRO A 96 -4.95 1.45 6.29
N LEU A 97 -4.40 2.53 5.73
CA LEU A 97 -3.94 2.61 4.35
C LEU A 97 -2.41 2.58 4.29
N ILE A 98 -1.89 1.63 3.52
CA ILE A 98 -0.47 1.54 3.17
C ILE A 98 -0.30 1.90 1.70
N ASP A 99 0.58 2.85 1.42
CA ASP A 99 1.02 3.21 0.07
C ASP A 99 2.36 2.55 -0.25
N ASP A 100 2.35 1.48 -1.05
CA ASP A 100 3.56 0.89 -1.60
C ASP A 100 4.07 1.72 -2.79
N ALA A 101 4.73 2.82 -2.43
CA ALA A 101 5.39 3.76 -3.34
C ALA A 101 6.79 3.29 -3.80
N SER A 102 7.06 1.97 -3.75
CA SER A 102 8.36 1.40 -4.14
C SER A 102 8.79 1.73 -5.57
N HIS A 103 7.86 2.11 -6.45
CA HIS A 103 8.12 2.52 -7.84
C HIS A 103 8.02 4.05 -8.05
N ALA A 104 7.59 4.80 -7.03
CA ALA A 104 7.07 6.14 -7.19
C ALA A 104 7.83 7.21 -6.39
N LEU A 105 9.03 6.90 -5.90
CA LEU A 105 9.89 7.89 -5.26
C LEU A 105 10.13 9.07 -6.21
N GLY A 106 9.65 10.25 -5.81
CA GLY A 106 9.75 11.49 -6.58
C GLY A 106 8.50 11.85 -7.40
N ALA A 107 7.57 10.92 -7.58
CA ALA A 107 6.30 11.13 -8.28
C ALA A 107 5.38 12.12 -7.53
N LEU A 108 4.34 12.57 -8.23
CA LEU A 108 3.39 13.56 -7.74
C LEU A 108 1.94 13.09 -7.94
N TYR A 109 1.09 13.39 -6.96
CA TYR A 109 -0.36 13.35 -7.06
C TYR A 109 -0.91 14.76 -6.82
N LYS A 110 -1.59 15.35 -7.81
CA LYS A 110 -2.14 16.73 -7.74
C LYS A 110 -1.17 17.76 -7.14
N SER A 111 0.10 17.72 -7.56
CA SER A 111 1.21 18.57 -7.09
C SER A 111 1.79 18.25 -5.71
N GLU A 112 1.26 17.26 -4.99
CA GLU A 112 1.84 16.76 -3.75
C GLU A 112 2.71 15.54 -4.01
N LYS A 113 3.76 15.35 -3.20
CA LYS A 113 4.62 14.15 -3.30
C LYS A 113 3.83 12.91 -2.90
N VAL A 114 4.02 11.85 -3.68
CA VAL A 114 3.62 10.49 -3.31
C VAL A 114 4.22 10.11 -1.95
N GLY A 115 3.50 9.29 -1.19
CA GLY A 115 3.88 8.85 0.15
C GLY A 115 3.47 9.79 1.30
N LYS A 116 2.61 10.78 1.02
CA LYS A 116 2.15 11.78 2.02
C LYS A 116 0.73 11.54 2.54
N LYS A 117 -0.11 10.78 1.81
CA LYS A 117 -1.57 10.72 2.06
C LYS A 117 -2.05 9.42 2.72
N ALA A 118 -1.20 8.40 2.78
CA ALA A 118 -1.46 7.15 3.47
C ALA A 118 -0.96 7.20 4.91
N ASP A 119 -1.45 6.28 5.76
CA ASP A 119 -1.00 6.19 7.15
C ASP A 119 0.47 5.75 7.21
N LEU A 120 0.86 4.86 6.30
CA LEU A 120 2.23 4.38 6.13
C LEU A 120 2.56 4.35 4.64
N SER A 121 3.74 4.84 4.27
CA SER A 121 4.21 4.77 2.88
C SER A 121 5.56 4.09 2.79
N ILE A 122 5.72 3.24 1.77
CA ILE A 122 6.92 2.41 1.59
C ILE A 122 7.70 2.88 0.38
N PHE A 123 9.02 3.05 0.56
CA PHE A 123 9.94 3.32 -0.53
C PHE A 123 10.98 2.21 -0.69
N SER A 124 11.45 2.03 -1.92
CA SER A 124 12.49 1.06 -2.28
C SER A 124 13.72 1.77 -2.81
N PHE A 125 14.90 1.28 -2.40
CA PHE A 125 16.21 1.73 -2.87
C PHE A 125 17.05 0.58 -3.43
N HIS A 126 16.39 -0.45 -3.97
CA HIS A 126 17.02 -1.54 -4.74
C HIS A 126 17.63 -1.00 -6.06
N PRO A 127 18.61 -1.64 -6.72
CA PRO A 127 19.37 -1.05 -7.82
C PRO A 127 18.58 -0.70 -9.08
N VAL A 128 17.35 -1.21 -9.22
CA VAL A 128 16.44 -0.87 -10.33
C VAL A 128 15.43 0.23 -9.98
N LYS A 129 15.67 1.02 -8.92
CA LYS A 129 14.82 2.15 -8.50
C LYS A 129 15.46 3.50 -8.86
N PRO A 130 14.69 4.62 -8.88
CA PRO A 130 15.22 5.94 -9.25
C PRO A 130 16.41 6.41 -8.40
N ILE A 131 16.44 6.03 -7.12
CA ILE A 131 17.57 6.23 -6.20
C ILE A 131 17.88 4.89 -5.56
N THR A 132 19.17 4.57 -5.39
CA THR A 132 19.61 3.26 -4.86
C THR A 132 20.61 3.41 -3.72
N THR A 133 20.53 2.47 -2.77
CA THR A 133 21.52 2.24 -1.70
C THR A 133 22.14 0.85 -1.83
N PHE A 134 22.21 0.33 -3.06
CA PHE A 134 22.32 -1.10 -3.39
C PHE A 134 21.12 -1.87 -2.89
N GLU A 135 21.00 -2.05 -1.59
CA GLU A 135 19.81 -2.62 -0.95
C GLU A 135 19.25 -1.60 0.04
N GLY A 136 17.93 -1.40 0.03
CA GLY A 136 17.32 -0.46 0.94
C GLY A 136 15.82 -0.35 0.78
N GLY A 137 15.19 0.14 1.83
CA GLY A 137 13.80 0.57 1.83
C GLY A 137 13.53 1.43 3.06
N ALA A 138 12.46 2.21 3.00
CA ALA A 138 12.02 3.05 4.10
C ALA A 138 10.52 2.86 4.32
N VAL A 139 10.11 3.02 5.58
CA VAL A 139 8.73 3.30 5.96
C VAL A 139 8.69 4.77 6.36
N VAL A 140 7.67 5.51 5.94
CA VAL A 140 7.40 6.86 6.43
C VAL A 140 5.96 6.94 6.93
N SER A 141 5.75 7.70 8.00
CA SER A 141 4.45 8.00 8.59
C SER A 141 4.49 9.40 9.21
N ASP A 142 3.33 10.05 9.24
CA ASP A 142 3.11 11.27 10.04
C ASP A 142 2.59 10.94 11.46
N ASN A 143 2.31 9.66 11.75
CA ASN A 143 1.84 9.22 13.06
C ASN A 143 3.03 8.78 13.93
N GLU A 144 3.36 9.52 14.98
CA GLU A 144 4.47 9.22 15.90
C GLU A 144 4.31 7.90 16.67
N GLU A 145 3.08 7.37 16.77
CA GLU A 145 2.81 6.10 17.45
C GLU A 145 3.02 4.86 16.56
N LEU A 146 3.22 5.05 15.24
CA LEU A 146 3.46 4.00 14.23
C LEU A 146 4.92 3.99 13.77
#